data_AF-A0A931MCY5-F1
#
_entry.id   AF-A0A931MCY5-F1
#
_cell.length_a   1.000
_cell.length_b   1.000
_cell.length_c   1.000
_cell.angle_alpha   90.00
_cell.angle_beta   90.00
_cell.angle_gamma   90.00
#
_symmetry.space_group_name_H-M   'P 1'
#
loop_
_entity.id
_entity.type
_entity.pdbx_description
1 polymer ?
#
loop_
_entity_poly.entity_id
_entity_poly.type
_entity_poly.pdbx_seq_one_letter_code
_entity_poly.pdbx_strand_id
1 'polypeptide(L)' 'MAKKPQSLTPEELRWACDPKQFPFRTTEEIQPLAETIGQERALRAMDFGLGLESHGFNIYVL' A
#
# COMPACT_ATOMS: atom_id res chain seq x y z
N MET A 1 11.05 -39.37 -11.07
CA MET A 1 11.55 -38.39 -12.07
C MET A 1 10.82 -37.07 -11.84
N ALA A 2 11.54 -35.95 -11.69
CA ALA A 2 10.93 -34.66 -11.42
C ALA A 2 10.21 -34.11 -12.67
N LYS A 3 9.01 -33.54 -12.48
CA LYS A 3 8.20 -32.94 -13.55
C LYS A 3 8.93 -31.68 -14.06
N LYS A 4 9.20 -31.58 -15.36
CA LYS A 4 9.79 -30.36 -15.95
C LYS A 4 8.84 -29.17 -15.71
N PRO A 5 9.34 -28.00 -15.30
CA PRO A 5 8.51 -26.81 -15.19
C PRO A 5 7.97 -26.43 -16.57
N GLN A 6 6.70 -26.04 -16.60
CA GLN A 6 6.03 -25.59 -17.82
C GLN A 6 6.50 -24.17 -18.16
N SER A 7 6.86 -23.92 -19.41
CA SER A 7 7.23 -22.58 -19.88
C SER A 7 6.01 -21.66 -19.85
N LEU A 8 6.24 -20.42 -19.40
CA LEU A 8 5.23 -19.36 -19.38
C LEU A 8 5.17 -18.66 -20.74
N THR A 9 3.97 -18.24 -21.11
CA THR A 9 3.70 -17.31 -22.20
C THR A 9 4.02 -15.87 -21.78
N PRO A 10 4.30 -14.95 -22.72
CA PRO A 10 4.58 -13.55 -22.39
C PRO A 10 3.50 -12.87 -21.51
N GLU A 11 2.25 -13.28 -21.68
CA GLU A 11 1.09 -12.77 -20.93
C GLU A 11 1.10 -13.19 -19.47
N GLU A 12 1.64 -14.37 -19.16
CA GLU A 12 1.77 -14.90 -17.78
C GLU A 12 2.95 -14.28 -17.02
N LEU A 13 3.81 -13.53 -17.70
CA LEU A 13 4.98 -12.89 -17.08
C LEU A 13 4.64 -11.63 -16.29
N ARG A 14 3.42 -11.10 -16.44
CA ARG A 14 3.01 -9.89 -15.73
C ARG A 14 1.55 -9.95 -15.32
N TRP A 15 1.25 -9.25 -14.24
CA TRP A 15 -0.12 -8.87 -13.95
C TRP A 15 -0.57 -7.76 -14.91
N ALA A 16 -1.83 -7.80 -15.33
CA ALA A 16 -2.45 -6.81 -16.21
C ALA A 16 -3.64 -6.15 -15.51
N CYS A 17 -3.61 -4.82 -15.43
CA CYS A 17 -4.72 -4.00 -14.99
C CYS A 17 -5.54 -3.57 -16.20
N ASP A 18 -6.85 -3.81 -16.22
CA ASP A 18 -7.73 -3.25 -17.26
C ASP A 18 -8.00 -1.76 -16.95
N PRO A 19 -7.51 -0.80 -17.77
CA PRO A 19 -7.73 0.61 -17.50
C PRO A 19 -9.21 1.02 -17.64
N LYS A 20 -10.02 0.24 -18.35
CA LYS A 20 -11.45 0.56 -18.60
C LYS A 20 -12.33 0.39 -17.36
N GLN A 21 -11.81 -0.25 -16.31
CA GLN A 21 -12.54 -0.40 -15.04
C GLN A 21 -12.65 0.92 -14.26
N PHE A 22 -11.83 1.92 -14.60
CA PHE A 22 -11.76 3.18 -13.85
C PHE A 22 -12.65 4.26 -14.49
N PRO A 23 -13.38 5.05 -13.69
CA PRO A 23 -14.28 6.09 -14.18
C PRO A 23 -13.58 7.43 -14.46
N PHE A 24 -12.27 7.43 -14.72
CA PHE A 24 -11.46 8.63 -14.98
C PHE A 24 -10.47 8.38 -16.12
N ARG A 25 -9.98 9.44 -16.77
CA ARG A 25 -9.02 9.33 -17.89
C ARG A 25 -7.58 9.46 -17.44
N THR A 26 -7.27 10.35 -16.50
CA THR A 26 -5.94 10.51 -15.91
C THR A 26 -6.03 10.57 -14.39
N THR A 27 -4.92 10.28 -13.70
CA THR A 27 -4.86 10.34 -12.24
C THR A 27 -4.95 11.77 -11.69
N GLU A 28 -4.84 12.79 -12.54
CA GLU A 28 -5.03 14.20 -12.16
C GLU A 28 -6.48 14.52 -11.79
N GLU A 29 -7.44 13.71 -12.28
CA GLU A 29 -8.86 13.83 -11.96
C GLU A 29 -9.23 13.25 -10.59
N ILE A 30 -8.31 12.51 -9.97
CA ILE A 30 -8.55 11.81 -8.70
C ILE A 30 -8.27 12.78 -7.56
N GLN A 31 -9.22 12.91 -6.63
CA GLN A 31 -8.98 13.64 -5.38
C GLN A 31 -7.87 12.95 -4.57
N PRO A 32 -6.86 13.70 -4.08
CA PRO A 32 -5.82 13.12 -3.24
C PRO A 32 -6.41 12.41 -2.03
N LEU A 33 -5.92 11.21 -1.75
CA LEU A 33 -6.31 10.49 -0.54
C LEU A 33 -5.72 11.21 0.69
N ALA A 34 -6.57 11.56 1.64
CA ALA A 34 -6.16 12.21 2.89
C ALA A 34 -5.54 11.22 3.91
N GLU A 35 -5.69 9.93 3.66
CA GLU A 35 -5.34 8.85 4.57
C GLU A 35 -4.07 8.12 4.12
N THR A 36 -3.41 7.46 5.07
CA THR A 36 -2.24 6.62 4.79
C THR A 36 -2.67 5.18 4.48
N ILE A 37 -2.23 4.66 3.33
CA ILE A 37 -2.62 3.31 2.88
C ILE A 37 -1.77 2.25 3.59
N GLY A 38 -2.42 1.25 4.20
CA GLY A 38 -1.74 0.07 4.77
C GLY A 38 -0.99 0.32 6.08
N GLN A 39 -1.14 1.51 6.68
CA GLN A 39 -0.38 1.93 7.84
C GLN A 39 -1.21 1.99 9.14
N GLU A 40 -2.29 1.21 9.23
CA GLU A 40 -3.19 1.21 10.39
C GLU A 40 -2.45 1.02 11.73
N ARG A 41 -1.45 0.13 11.76
CA ARG A 41 -0.66 -0.12 12.97
C ARG A 41 0.20 1.09 13.34
N ALA A 42 0.77 1.78 12.34
CA ALA A 42 1.58 2.96 12.58
C ALA A 42 0.71 4.11 13.10
N LEU A 43 -0.48 4.31 12.51
CA LEU A 43 -1.46 5.30 12.98
C LEU A 43 -1.82 5.05 14.46
N ARG A 44 -2.21 3.83 14.83
CA ARG A 44 -2.54 3.49 16.23
C ARG A 44 -1.37 3.69 17.20
N ALA A 45 -0.14 3.39 16.77
CA ALA A 45 1.04 3.59 17.59
C ALA A 45 1.33 5.09 17.82
N MET A 46 1.09 5.92 16.80
CA MET A 46 1.18 7.38 16.93
C MET A 46 0.09 7.92 17.86
N ASP A 47 -1.17 7.51 17.70
CA ASP A 47 -2.26 7.93 18.59
C ASP A 47 -1.95 7.60 20.05
N PHE A 48 -1.45 6.39 20.31
CA PHE A 48 -1.02 5.98 21.65
C PHE A 48 0.15 6.83 22.16
N GLY A 49 1.20 6.98 21.35
CA GLY A 49 2.41 7.71 21.76
C GLY A 49 2.15 9.20 22.00
N LEU A 50 1.29 9.83 21.20
CA LEU A 50 0.91 11.24 21.31
C LEU A 50 -0.05 11.48 22.48
N GLY A 51 -0.83 10.48 22.89
CA GLY A 51 -1.71 10.55 24.05
C GLY A 51 -0.99 10.45 25.41
N LEU A 52 0.32 10.18 25.44
CA LEU A 52 1.09 10.09 26.68
C LEU A 52 1.61 11.47 27.12
N GLU A 53 1.04 12.01 28.19
CA GLU A 53 1.53 13.23 28.83
C GLU A 53 2.71 12.92 29.77
N SER A 54 3.90 12.74 29.20
CA SER A 54 5.13 12.57 29.98
C SER A 54 6.31 13.31 29.35
N HIS A 55 7.01 14.11 30.16
CA HIS A 55 8.13 14.89 29.68
C HIS A 55 9.31 13.97 29.30
N GLY A 56 9.86 14.16 28.10
CA GLY A 56 10.97 13.35 27.59
C GLY A 56 10.55 12.00 26.98
N PHE A 57 9.26 11.75 26.78
CA PHE A 57 8.81 10.63 25.96
C PHE A 57 9.05 10.90 24.48
N ASN A 58 9.63 9.93 23.76
CA ASN A 58 10.00 10.07 22.36
C ASN A 58 9.33 8.97 21.53
N ILE A 59 8.95 9.31 20.29
CA ILE A 59 8.43 8.37 19.29
C ILE A 59 9.51 8.16 18.24
N TYR A 60 9.80 6.90 17.92
CA TYR A 60 10.70 6.52 16.82
C TYR A 60 9.89 5.86 15.70
N VAL A 61 10.14 6.26 14.46
CA VAL A 61 9.44 5.78 13.26
C VAL A 61 10.47 5.19 12.29
N LEU A 62 10.16 4.02 11.72
CA LEU A 62 10.97 3.29 10.73
C LEU A 62 10.20 3.12 9.42
#